data_AF-A0A3Q0FZN1-F1
#
_entry.id   AF-A0A3Q0FZN1-F1
#
_cell.length_a   1.000
_cell.length_b   1.000
_cell.length_c   1.000
_cell.angle_alpha   90.00
_cell.angle_beta   90.00
_cell.angle_gamma   90.00
#
_symmetry.space_group_name_H-M   'P 1'
#
loop_
_entity.id
_entity.type
_entity.pdbx_description
1 polymer ?
#
loop_
_entity_poly.entity_id
_entity_poly.type
_entity_poly.pdbx_seq_one_letter_code
_entity_poly.pdbx_strand_id
1 'polypeptide(L)'
;MGVANGVPSGFARGQPKTQGENLPECSPKRSHVLYALLLLLSVLLVASLGGVMATYVQERREKHRVAKVVQGIQDFWKENRTVNFSVLEQTGQQLVGEIQPLRGLWEEIVSPCAVLQEQYRYLLTRVSQGWRHHGGNLYYFSEKKRSWKEAERFCVSQNSHLSSVLSREEQEYLATQVKDADHWIGLSDHEADGSWRWVDGSKYTAG
;
A
#
# COMPACT_ATOMS: atom_id res chain seq x y z
N MET A 1 12.14 37.26 -65.67
CA MET A 1 13.34 38.11 -65.48
C MET A 1 14.46 37.19 -65.01
N GLY A 2 15.61 37.02 -65.63
CA GLY A 2 16.21 37.60 -66.82
C GLY A 2 17.65 37.09 -66.87
N VAL A 3 17.93 36.25 -67.87
CA VAL A 3 19.14 36.10 -68.71
C VAL A 3 20.49 36.56 -68.14
N ALA A 4 21.50 35.69 -68.21
CA ALA A 4 22.90 36.08 -68.30
C ALA A 4 23.41 35.72 -69.71
N ASN A 5 23.86 36.72 -70.48
CA ASN A 5 24.62 36.50 -71.71
C ASN A 5 25.79 37.48 -71.73
N GLY A 6 26.96 36.94 -72.05
CA GLY A 6 28.18 37.71 -72.27
C GLY A 6 29.25 36.80 -72.84
N VAL A 7 29.28 36.70 -74.16
CA VAL A 7 30.42 36.19 -74.93
C VAL A 7 31.31 37.39 -75.28
N PRO A 8 32.62 37.19 -75.44
CA PRO A 8 33.36 37.97 -76.41
C PRO A 8 34.09 37.08 -77.43
N SER A 9 34.06 37.55 -78.66
CA SER A 9 34.71 36.99 -79.85
C SER A 9 35.85 37.91 -80.30
N GLY A 10 37.00 37.32 -80.63
CA GLY A 10 38.13 37.98 -81.29
C GLY A 10 37.99 38.03 -82.82
N PHE A 11 38.69 39.01 -83.42
CA PHE A 11 38.50 39.56 -84.76
C PHE A 11 39.52 39.05 -85.80
N ALA A 12 39.03 38.90 -87.05
CA ALA A 12 39.65 39.09 -88.38
C ALA A 12 40.98 38.42 -88.78
N ARG A 13 41.36 38.27 -90.05
CA ARG A 13 40.78 37.99 -91.40
C ARG A 13 41.93 38.25 -92.38
N GLY A 14 42.15 37.36 -93.34
CA GLY A 14 42.94 37.62 -94.54
C GLY A 14 42.75 36.50 -95.57
N GLN A 15 42.25 36.85 -96.77
CA GLN A 15 41.97 36.02 -97.96
C GLN A 15 43.24 35.48 -98.66
N PRO A 16 43.22 34.70 -99.80
CA PRO A 16 42.12 34.29 -100.71
C PRO A 16 42.09 32.77 -101.12
N LYS A 17 41.07 32.44 -101.96
CA LYS A 17 40.63 31.13 -102.53
C LYS A 17 41.60 30.58 -103.64
N THR A 18 41.64 29.32 -104.09
CA THR A 18 40.60 28.37 -104.63
C THR A 18 41.18 26.95 -104.88
N GLN A 19 40.29 25.94 -105.01
CA GLN A 19 40.47 24.53 -105.48
C GLN A 19 41.22 23.60 -104.50
N GLY A 20 40.79 22.40 -104.10
CA GLY A 20 39.71 21.50 -104.49
C GLY A 20 40.29 20.08 -104.47
N GLU A 21 39.95 19.23 -103.48
CA GLU A 21 39.89 17.75 -103.53
C GLU A 21 39.67 17.13 -102.12
N ASN A 22 38.97 16.00 -102.11
CA ASN A 22 38.17 15.41 -101.02
C ASN A 22 38.94 14.54 -100.01
N LEU A 23 38.42 14.47 -98.77
CA LEU A 23 38.74 13.50 -97.70
C LEU A 23 37.79 12.28 -97.72
N PRO A 24 38.17 11.11 -97.14
CA PRO A 24 37.34 9.91 -97.14
C PRO A 24 36.24 9.91 -96.05
N GLU A 25 35.05 9.44 -96.42
CA GLU A 25 33.84 9.26 -95.59
C GLU A 25 33.87 7.99 -94.70
N CYS A 26 33.12 8.03 -93.59
CA CYS A 26 32.86 6.92 -92.67
C CYS A 26 31.34 6.64 -92.58
N SER A 27 30.91 5.36 -92.57
CA SER A 27 29.55 4.90 -92.91
C SER A 27 28.44 5.01 -91.79
N PRO A 28 27.14 5.15 -92.14
CA PRO A 28 26.06 5.62 -91.25
C PRO A 28 25.22 4.58 -90.47
N LYS A 29 25.38 3.26 -90.67
CA LYS A 29 24.44 2.26 -90.13
C LYS A 29 24.61 1.93 -88.63
N ARG A 30 25.79 2.19 -88.04
CA ARG A 30 26.09 1.87 -86.63
C ARG A 30 25.46 2.86 -85.63
N SER A 31 25.09 4.05 -86.10
CA SER A 31 24.53 5.16 -85.30
C SER A 31 23.07 4.94 -84.88
N HIS A 32 22.24 4.40 -85.78
CA HIS A 32 20.81 4.19 -85.50
C HIS A 32 20.55 3.10 -84.45
N VAL A 33 21.38 2.05 -84.43
CA VAL A 33 21.27 0.96 -83.45
C VAL A 33 21.59 1.46 -82.04
N LEU A 34 22.60 2.32 -81.89
CA LEU A 34 22.94 2.94 -80.59
C LEU A 34 21.81 3.84 -80.08
N TYR A 35 21.21 4.66 -80.95
CA TYR A 35 20.10 5.52 -80.56
C TYR A 35 18.86 4.71 -80.13
N ALA A 36 18.54 3.64 -80.86
CA ALA A 36 17.46 2.73 -80.50
C ALA A 36 17.71 2.03 -79.15
N LEU A 37 18.95 1.58 -78.89
CA LEU A 37 19.32 0.98 -77.61
C LEU A 37 19.27 2.00 -76.46
N LEU A 38 19.72 3.23 -76.67
CA LEU A 38 19.63 4.31 -75.66
C LEU A 38 18.18 4.70 -75.34
N LEU A 39 17.31 4.75 -76.35
CA LEU A 39 15.87 4.97 -76.16
C LEU A 39 15.22 3.82 -75.42
N LEU A 40 15.55 2.56 -75.75
CA LEU A 40 15.05 1.41 -75.01
C LEU A 40 15.53 1.42 -73.56
N LEU A 41 16.80 1.74 -73.32
CA LEU A 41 17.35 1.89 -71.96
C LEU A 41 16.67 3.02 -71.18
N SER A 42 16.39 4.17 -71.81
CA SER A 42 15.71 5.28 -71.14
C SER A 42 14.27 4.93 -70.79
N VAL A 43 13.54 4.24 -71.68
CA VAL A 43 12.18 3.77 -71.42
C VAL A 43 12.16 2.74 -70.28
N LEU A 44 13.10 1.79 -70.26
CA LEU A 44 13.23 0.80 -69.17
C LEU A 44 13.60 1.44 -67.83
N LEU A 45 14.47 2.46 -67.84
CA LEU A 45 14.81 3.23 -66.64
C LEU A 45 13.60 4.01 -66.11
N VAL A 46 12.85 4.67 -66.98
CA VAL A 46 11.64 5.40 -66.59
C VAL A 46 10.57 4.44 -66.04
N ALA A 47 10.36 3.29 -66.68
CA ALA A 47 9.42 2.29 -66.19
C ALA A 47 9.82 1.70 -64.83
N SER A 48 11.11 1.40 -64.63
CA SER A 48 11.60 0.86 -63.35
C SER A 48 11.54 1.89 -62.23
N LEU A 49 11.94 3.14 -62.48
CA LEU A 49 11.79 4.25 -61.53
C LEU A 49 10.33 4.52 -61.19
N GLY A 50 9.43 4.48 -62.19
CA GLY A 50 7.98 4.59 -61.99
C GLY A 50 7.44 3.48 -61.09
N GLY A 51 7.86 2.23 -61.32
CA GLY A 51 7.50 1.08 -60.49
C GLY A 51 7.97 1.21 -59.04
N VAL A 52 9.25 1.54 -58.84
CA VAL A 52 9.83 1.75 -57.50
C VAL A 52 9.15 2.91 -56.77
N MET A 53 8.84 4.00 -57.49
CA MET A 53 8.12 5.14 -56.93
C MET A 53 6.69 4.75 -56.52
N ALA A 54 6.00 3.94 -57.33
CA ALA A 54 4.67 3.44 -57.01
C ALA A 54 4.67 2.54 -55.76
N THR A 55 5.62 1.60 -55.66
CA THR A 55 5.76 0.73 -54.48
C THR A 55 6.13 1.53 -53.23
N TYR A 56 7.02 2.51 -53.37
CA TYR A 56 7.38 3.42 -52.28
C TYR A 56 6.18 4.25 -51.80
N VAL A 57 5.37 4.78 -52.73
CA VAL A 57 4.15 5.53 -52.40
C VAL A 57 3.14 4.64 -51.69
N GLN A 58 2.98 3.39 -52.13
CA GLN A 58 2.08 2.41 -51.51
C GLN A 58 2.50 2.10 -50.06
N GLU A 59 3.79 1.83 -49.82
CA GLU A 59 4.32 1.58 -48.48
C GLU A 59 4.12 2.80 -47.56
N ARG A 60 4.31 4.02 -48.09
CA ARG A 60 4.10 5.26 -47.33
C ARG A 60 2.63 5.49 -46.98
N ARG A 61 1.69 5.13 -47.86
CA ARG A 61 0.25 5.21 -47.59
C ARG A 61 -0.15 4.26 -46.46
N GLU A 62 0.32 3.02 -46.49
CA GLU A 62 0.02 2.04 -45.44
C GLU A 62 0.62 2.47 -44.08
N LYS A 63 1.85 2.98 -44.04
CA LYS A 63 2.42 3.58 -42.81
C LYS A 63 1.55 4.70 -42.25
N HIS A 64 1.01 5.56 -43.11
CA HIS A 64 0.13 6.64 -42.67
C HIS A 64 -1.24 6.14 -42.17
N ARG A 65 -1.79 5.08 -42.77
CA ARG A 65 -3.03 4.44 -42.30
C ARG A 65 -2.83 3.78 -40.94
N VAL A 66 -1.73 3.05 -40.77
CA VAL A 66 -1.35 2.44 -39.49
C VAL A 66 -1.14 3.52 -38.43
N ALA A 67 -0.45 4.62 -38.74
CA ALA A 67 -0.26 5.73 -37.80
C ALA A 67 -1.59 6.34 -37.31
N LYS A 68 -2.57 6.50 -38.20
CA LYS A 68 -3.91 6.98 -37.81
C LYS A 68 -4.64 5.99 -36.89
N VAL A 69 -4.56 4.69 -37.18
CA VAL A 69 -5.16 3.66 -36.32
C VAL A 69 -4.50 3.64 -34.95
N VAL A 70 -3.17 3.69 -34.90
CA VAL A 70 -2.39 3.75 -33.65
C VAL A 70 -2.76 5.00 -32.85
N GLN A 71 -2.89 6.16 -33.52
CA GLN A 71 -3.29 7.39 -32.86
C GLN A 71 -4.71 7.30 -32.28
N GLY A 72 -5.67 6.77 -33.04
CA GLY A 72 -7.05 6.57 -32.56
C GLY A 72 -7.13 5.60 -31.38
N ILE A 73 -6.36 4.52 -31.40
CA ILE A 73 -6.23 3.61 -30.26
C ILE A 73 -5.64 4.35 -29.06
N GLN A 74 -4.57 5.13 -29.26
CA GLN A 74 -3.91 5.88 -28.20
C GLN A 74 -4.82 6.97 -27.60
N ASP A 75 -5.67 7.60 -28.41
CA ASP A 75 -6.64 8.60 -27.94
C ASP A 75 -7.82 7.94 -27.22
N PHE A 76 -8.32 6.80 -27.72
CA PHE A 76 -9.32 5.98 -27.02
C PHE A 76 -8.82 5.52 -25.64
N TRP A 77 -7.56 5.07 -25.55
CA TRP A 77 -6.94 4.69 -24.28
C TRP A 77 -6.71 5.87 -23.33
N LYS A 78 -6.67 7.12 -23.83
CA LYS A 78 -6.62 8.31 -22.97
C LYS A 78 -8.01 8.64 -22.42
N GLU A 79 -9.05 8.53 -23.24
CA GLU A 79 -10.43 8.85 -22.87
C GLU A 79 -11.04 7.82 -21.91
N ASN A 80 -10.74 6.53 -22.11
CA ASN A 80 -11.24 5.43 -21.26
C ASN A 80 -10.48 5.28 -19.92
N ARG A 81 -9.37 6.00 -19.71
CA ARG A 81 -8.53 5.93 -18.50
C ARG A 81 -8.84 7.05 -17.50
N THR A 82 -10.11 7.46 -17.42
CA THR A 82 -10.56 8.55 -16.55
C THR A 82 -11.06 8.05 -15.20
N VAL A 83 -10.23 7.28 -14.50
CA VAL A 83 -10.18 7.46 -13.05
C VAL A 83 -9.08 8.48 -12.83
N ASN A 84 -9.47 9.72 -12.59
CA ASN A 84 -8.53 10.80 -12.36
C ASN A 84 -7.71 10.44 -11.11
N PHE A 85 -6.38 10.41 -11.24
CA PHE A 85 -5.48 10.11 -10.13
C PHE A 85 -5.76 11.00 -8.92
N SER A 86 -6.17 12.26 -9.14
CA SER A 86 -6.57 13.17 -8.06
C SER A 86 -7.84 12.72 -7.34
N VAL A 87 -8.77 12.06 -8.03
CA VAL A 87 -9.99 11.50 -7.42
C VAL A 87 -9.64 10.29 -6.57
N LEU A 88 -8.73 9.43 -7.01
CA LEU A 88 -8.23 8.31 -6.19
C LEU A 88 -7.48 8.81 -4.96
N GLU A 89 -6.66 9.85 -5.12
CA GLU A 89 -5.92 10.47 -4.02
C GLU A 89 -6.86 11.13 -3.01
N GLN A 90 -7.86 11.89 -3.48
CA GLN A 90 -8.89 12.49 -2.62
C GLN A 90 -9.73 11.42 -1.91
N THR A 91 -10.17 10.39 -2.62
CA THR A 91 -10.97 9.31 -2.04
C THR A 91 -10.15 8.53 -1.02
N GLY A 92 -8.86 8.27 -1.31
CA GLY A 92 -7.93 7.65 -0.38
C GLY A 92 -7.71 8.47 0.89
N GLN A 93 -7.49 9.78 0.78
CA GLN A 93 -7.37 10.68 1.92
C GLN A 93 -8.65 10.75 2.75
N GLN A 94 -9.82 10.75 2.10
CA GLN A 94 -11.11 10.76 2.78
C GLN A 94 -11.34 9.46 3.58
N LEU A 95 -11.09 8.30 2.97
CA LEU A 95 -11.17 7.00 3.65
C LEU A 95 -10.18 6.91 4.81
N VAL A 96 -8.96 7.43 4.66
CA VAL A 96 -8.00 7.51 5.76
C VAL A 96 -8.55 8.35 6.91
N GLY A 97 -9.14 9.52 6.61
CA GLY A 97 -9.78 10.37 7.62
C GLY A 97 -10.95 9.70 8.34
N GLU A 98 -11.77 8.91 7.64
CA GLU A 98 -12.88 8.14 8.23
C GLU A 98 -12.41 6.95 9.08
N ILE A 99 -11.31 6.30 8.70
CA ILE A 99 -10.76 5.14 9.42
C ILE A 99 -9.91 5.56 10.62
N GLN A 100 -9.33 6.76 10.61
CA GLN A 100 -8.47 7.28 11.67
C GLN A 100 -9.12 7.31 13.08
N PRO A 101 -10.38 7.77 13.28
CA PRO A 101 -11.03 7.71 14.59
C PRO A 101 -11.35 6.27 15.03
N LEU A 102 -11.63 5.35 14.10
CA LEU A 102 -11.87 3.93 14.42
C LEU A 102 -10.62 3.24 14.98
N ARG A 103 -9.43 3.67 14.55
CA ARG A 103 -8.16 3.21 15.14
C ARG A 103 -8.00 3.64 16.59
N GLY A 104 -8.39 4.89 16.92
CA GLY A 104 -8.36 5.37 18.31
C GLY A 104 -9.31 4.59 19.21
N LEU A 105 -10.53 4.35 18.73
CA LEU A 105 -11.53 3.51 19.41
C LEU A 105 -11.05 2.06 19.58
N TRP A 106 -10.31 1.51 18.62
CA TRP A 106 -9.73 0.18 18.73
C TRP A 106 -8.74 0.07 19.90
N GLU A 107 -7.82 1.02 20.05
CA GLU A 107 -6.87 1.03 21.17
C GLU A 107 -7.57 1.19 22.52
N GLU A 108 -8.64 1.99 22.58
CA GLU A 108 -9.45 2.21 23.79
C GLU A 108 -10.25 0.95 24.20
N ILE A 109 -10.70 0.13 23.25
CA ILE A 109 -11.47 -1.09 23.54
C ILE A 109 -10.55 -2.30 23.79
N VAL A 110 -9.46 -2.41 23.03
CA VAL A 110 -8.56 -3.58 23.09
C VAL A 110 -7.61 -3.52 24.29
N SER A 111 -7.17 -2.33 24.71
CA SER A 111 -6.31 -2.19 25.90
C SER A 111 -6.96 -2.72 27.19
N PRO A 112 -8.22 -2.38 27.50
CA PRO A 112 -8.97 -3.02 28.59
C PRO A 112 -9.10 -4.53 28.43
N CYS A 113 -9.23 -5.06 27.22
CA CYS A 113 -9.35 -6.51 27.02
C CYS A 113 -8.09 -7.27 27.46
N ALA A 114 -6.89 -6.73 27.25
CA ALA A 114 -5.65 -7.35 27.69
C ALA A 114 -5.51 -7.35 29.23
N VAL A 115 -5.87 -6.24 29.88
CA VAL A 115 -5.84 -6.13 31.35
C VAL A 115 -6.94 -6.99 32.01
N LEU A 116 -8.15 -6.97 31.45
CA LEU A 116 -9.27 -7.80 31.90
C LEU A 116 -8.99 -9.28 31.72
N GLN A 117 -8.22 -9.69 30.70
CA GLN A 117 -7.81 -11.08 30.53
C GLN A 117 -6.96 -11.58 31.71
N GLU A 118 -5.97 -10.82 32.17
CA GLU A 118 -5.12 -11.26 33.30
C GLU A 118 -5.91 -11.30 34.62
N GLN A 119 -6.75 -10.29 34.88
CA GLN A 119 -7.64 -10.28 36.04
C GLN A 119 -8.58 -11.49 36.03
N TYR A 120 -9.16 -11.81 34.88
CA TYR A 120 -10.02 -12.97 34.71
C TYR A 120 -9.27 -14.29 34.88
N ARG A 121 -8.02 -14.39 34.39
CA ARG A 121 -7.15 -15.57 34.62
C ARG A 121 -6.86 -15.78 36.10
N TYR A 122 -6.54 -14.73 36.84
CA TYR A 122 -6.30 -14.81 38.28
C TYR A 122 -7.57 -15.27 39.03
N LEU A 123 -8.72 -14.64 38.75
CA LEU A 123 -10.00 -15.01 39.34
C LEU A 123 -10.34 -16.48 39.07
N LEU A 124 -10.25 -16.94 37.82
CA LEU A 124 -10.51 -18.33 37.44
C LEU A 124 -9.59 -19.32 38.15
N THR A 125 -8.30 -18.99 38.23
CA THR A 125 -7.31 -19.83 38.92
C THR A 125 -7.68 -19.99 40.40
N ARG A 126 -7.98 -18.88 41.08
CA ARG A 126 -8.36 -18.90 42.50
C ARG A 126 -9.68 -19.64 42.74
N VAL A 127 -10.69 -19.41 41.89
CA VAL A 127 -11.96 -20.14 41.99
C VAL A 127 -11.77 -21.65 41.80
N SER A 128 -10.90 -22.07 40.88
CA SER A 128 -10.56 -23.49 40.71
C SER A 128 -9.85 -24.12 41.92
N GLN A 129 -9.20 -23.30 42.75
CA GLN A 129 -8.54 -23.69 44.00
C GLN A 129 -9.50 -23.62 45.22
N GLY A 130 -10.79 -23.35 45.00
CA GLY A 130 -11.80 -23.32 46.05
C GLY A 130 -12.05 -21.94 46.68
N TRP A 131 -11.50 -20.86 46.10
CA TRP A 131 -11.83 -19.49 46.53
C TRP A 131 -13.23 -19.09 46.03
N ARG A 132 -13.94 -18.27 46.80
CA ARG A 132 -15.30 -17.80 46.50
C ARG A 132 -15.29 -16.30 46.22
N HIS A 133 -15.87 -15.89 45.11
CA HIS A 133 -15.96 -14.48 44.74
C HIS A 133 -17.25 -13.84 45.29
N HIS A 134 -17.13 -12.71 45.96
CA HIS A 134 -18.26 -11.89 46.43
C HIS A 134 -17.84 -10.42 46.56
N GLY A 135 -18.68 -9.47 46.14
CA GLY A 135 -18.43 -8.05 46.34
C GLY A 135 -17.13 -7.49 45.72
N GLY A 136 -16.56 -8.17 44.71
CA GLY A 136 -15.26 -7.79 44.12
C GLY A 136 -14.04 -8.40 44.83
N ASN A 137 -14.24 -9.17 45.89
CA ASN A 137 -13.20 -9.82 46.68
C ASN A 137 -13.25 -11.35 46.50
N LEU A 138 -12.14 -12.02 46.86
CA LEU A 138 -12.02 -13.48 46.90
C LEU A 138 -11.83 -13.95 48.35
N TYR A 139 -12.65 -14.91 48.78
CA TYR A 139 -12.64 -15.46 50.13
C TYR A 139 -12.25 -16.94 50.12
N TYR A 140 -11.46 -17.35 51.11
CA TYR A 140 -11.08 -18.75 51.33
C TYR A 140 -11.46 -19.18 52.73
N PHE A 141 -12.26 -20.24 52.82
CA PHE A 141 -12.74 -20.80 54.07
C PHE A 141 -11.92 -22.06 54.38
N SER A 142 -10.97 -21.96 55.33
CA SER A 142 -10.07 -23.07 55.62
C SER A 142 -10.75 -24.14 56.46
N GLU A 143 -10.69 -25.38 56.01
CA GLU A 143 -11.15 -26.55 56.79
C GLU A 143 -10.21 -26.89 57.97
N LYS A 144 -8.97 -26.37 57.96
CA LYS A 144 -7.96 -26.66 58.98
C LYS A 144 -7.98 -25.59 60.07
N LYS A 145 -8.32 -26.02 61.29
CA LYS A 145 -8.23 -25.19 62.50
C LYS A 145 -6.76 -24.80 62.77
N ARG A 146 -6.53 -23.52 63.01
CA ARG A 146 -5.23 -22.92 63.32
C ARG A 146 -5.40 -21.88 64.41
N SER A 147 -4.33 -21.56 65.15
CA SER A 147 -4.34 -20.33 65.95
C SER A 147 -4.49 -19.11 65.04
N TRP A 148 -4.98 -17.99 65.57
CA TRP A 148 -5.17 -16.76 64.79
C TRP A 148 -3.88 -16.35 64.05
N LYS A 149 -2.72 -16.41 64.72
CA LYS A 149 -1.42 -16.07 64.15
C LYS A 149 -0.97 -17.01 63.03
N GLU A 150 -1.26 -18.31 63.15
CA GLU A 150 -0.98 -19.29 62.09
C GLU A 150 -1.93 -19.15 60.91
N ALA A 151 -3.19 -18.79 61.17
CA ALA A 151 -4.18 -18.52 60.13
C ALA A 151 -3.78 -17.29 59.29
N GLU A 152 -3.35 -16.21 59.92
CA GLU A 152 -2.83 -15.03 59.22
C GLU A 152 -1.58 -15.35 58.40
N ARG A 153 -0.61 -16.07 58.99
CA ARG A 153 0.58 -16.53 58.25
C ARG A 153 0.22 -17.38 57.03
N PHE A 154 -0.79 -18.24 57.16
CA PHE A 154 -1.30 -19.02 56.05
C PHE A 154 -1.91 -18.12 54.97
N CYS A 155 -2.77 -17.16 55.32
CA CYS A 155 -3.33 -16.20 54.36
C CYS A 155 -2.23 -15.42 53.64
N VAL A 156 -1.22 -14.92 54.35
CA VAL A 156 -0.08 -14.19 53.77
C VAL A 156 0.69 -15.08 52.78
N SER A 157 0.89 -16.36 53.09
CA SER A 157 1.50 -17.33 52.15
C SER A 157 0.70 -17.55 50.86
N GLN A 158 -0.58 -17.18 50.87
CA GLN A 158 -1.49 -17.23 49.72
C GLN A 158 -1.71 -15.84 49.08
N ASN A 159 -0.83 -14.87 49.37
CA ASN A 159 -0.96 -13.48 48.93
C ASN A 159 -2.32 -12.88 49.34
N SER A 160 -2.72 -13.08 50.59
CA SER A 160 -3.99 -12.63 51.16
C SER A 160 -3.84 -12.34 52.65
N HIS A 161 -4.92 -11.88 53.30
CA HIS A 161 -4.98 -11.65 54.74
C HIS A 161 -6.23 -12.29 55.32
N LEU A 162 -6.30 -12.48 56.64
CA LEU A 162 -7.57 -12.74 57.30
C LEU A 162 -8.57 -11.60 57.00
N SER A 163 -9.81 -11.96 56.68
CA SER A 163 -10.81 -11.03 56.15
C SER A 163 -11.08 -9.87 57.10
N SER A 164 -11.09 -8.66 56.55
CA SER A 164 -11.83 -7.56 57.16
C SER A 164 -13.33 -7.72 56.89
N VAL A 165 -14.14 -6.97 57.63
CA VAL A 165 -15.58 -6.84 57.42
C VAL A 165 -15.92 -5.36 57.39
N LEU A 166 -16.19 -4.84 56.20
CA LEU A 166 -16.31 -3.39 55.96
C LEU A 166 -17.73 -2.96 55.60
N SER A 167 -18.63 -3.91 55.35
CA SER A 167 -20.04 -3.63 55.08
C SER A 167 -20.98 -4.64 55.73
N ARG A 168 -22.26 -4.26 55.85
CA ARG A 168 -23.31 -5.17 56.34
C ARG A 168 -23.51 -6.34 55.38
N GLU A 169 -23.46 -6.07 54.08
CA GLU A 169 -23.62 -7.07 53.03
C GLU A 169 -22.51 -8.13 53.09
N GLU A 170 -21.26 -7.71 53.36
CA GLU A 170 -20.14 -8.62 53.57
C GLU A 170 -20.32 -9.47 54.83
N GLN A 171 -20.73 -8.85 55.95
CA GLN A 171 -21.01 -9.58 57.19
C GLN A 171 -22.09 -10.65 56.98
N GLU A 172 -23.19 -10.31 56.30
CA GLU A 172 -24.27 -11.24 55.98
C GLU A 172 -23.78 -12.38 55.09
N TYR A 173 -23.03 -12.06 54.04
CA TYR A 173 -22.45 -13.07 53.16
C TYR A 173 -21.54 -14.04 53.93
N LEU A 174 -20.59 -13.53 54.72
CA LEU A 174 -19.68 -14.36 55.50
C LEU A 174 -20.44 -15.27 56.48
N ALA A 175 -21.48 -14.73 57.15
CA ALA A 175 -22.34 -15.50 58.05
C ALA A 175 -23.03 -16.69 57.34
N THR A 176 -23.44 -16.54 56.07
CA THR A 176 -24.01 -17.66 55.31
C THR A 176 -23.01 -18.75 54.96
N GLN A 177 -21.71 -18.44 54.92
CA GLN A 177 -20.68 -19.40 54.50
C GLN A 177 -20.13 -20.24 55.66
N VAL A 178 -20.11 -19.70 56.88
CA VAL A 178 -19.44 -20.35 58.03
C VAL A 178 -20.22 -21.48 58.70
N LYS A 179 -21.50 -21.68 58.35
CA LYS A 179 -22.38 -22.78 58.85
C LYS A 179 -22.17 -23.05 60.36
N ASP A 180 -21.65 -24.23 60.71
CA ASP A 180 -21.50 -24.74 62.09
C ASP A 180 -20.06 -24.60 62.63
N ALA A 181 -19.17 -23.88 61.93
CA ALA A 181 -17.76 -23.78 62.28
C ALA A 181 -17.31 -22.31 62.41
N ASP A 182 -16.71 -21.99 63.55
CA ASP A 182 -16.08 -20.68 63.75
C ASP A 182 -14.84 -20.54 62.89
N HIS A 183 -14.69 -19.36 62.28
CA HIS A 183 -13.55 -18.99 61.45
C HIS A 183 -12.90 -17.71 61.99
N TRP A 184 -11.57 -17.64 61.94
CA TRP A 184 -10.85 -16.42 62.29
C TRP A 184 -11.08 -15.34 61.23
N ILE A 185 -11.25 -14.11 61.70
CA ILE A 185 -11.23 -12.88 60.90
C ILE A 185 -10.04 -12.02 61.30
N GLY A 186 -9.78 -10.98 60.52
CA GLY A 186 -8.59 -10.14 60.64
C GLY A 186 -8.61 -9.11 61.77
N LEU A 187 -9.67 -9.07 62.59
CA LEU A 187 -9.80 -8.07 63.65
C LEU A 187 -8.92 -8.46 64.84
N SER A 188 -8.02 -7.58 65.26
CA SER A 188 -7.07 -7.87 66.34
C SER A 188 -6.67 -6.61 67.10
N ASP A 189 -6.46 -6.77 68.41
CA ASP A 189 -5.77 -5.83 69.29
C ASP A 189 -4.39 -6.43 69.64
N HIS A 190 -3.57 -6.65 68.61
CA HIS A 190 -2.26 -7.29 68.77
C HIS A 190 -1.29 -6.44 69.61
N GLU A 191 -1.46 -5.12 69.62
CA GLU A 191 -0.63 -4.20 70.41
C GLU A 191 -1.06 -4.10 71.87
N ALA A 192 -2.20 -4.73 72.23
CA ALA A 192 -2.77 -4.75 73.57
C ALA A 192 -2.94 -3.34 74.17
N ASP A 193 -3.22 -2.37 73.30
CA ASP A 193 -3.42 -0.96 73.65
C ASP A 193 -4.92 -0.60 73.71
N GLY A 194 -5.79 -1.60 73.53
CA GLY A 194 -7.24 -1.44 73.47
C GLY A 194 -7.76 -0.98 72.11
N SER A 195 -6.89 -0.87 71.10
CA SER A 195 -7.26 -0.42 69.75
C SER A 195 -7.40 -1.59 68.77
N TRP A 196 -8.64 -1.88 68.38
CA TRP A 196 -8.95 -2.88 67.37
C TRP A 196 -8.55 -2.40 65.97
N ARG A 197 -7.83 -3.24 65.26
CA ARG A 197 -7.35 -2.98 63.89
C ARG A 197 -7.52 -4.22 63.01
N TRP A 198 -7.73 -3.99 61.72
CA TRP A 198 -7.71 -5.04 60.73
C TRP A 198 -6.28 -5.31 60.26
N VAL A 199 -5.90 -6.59 60.16
CA VAL A 199 -4.55 -7.00 59.73
C VAL A 199 -4.23 -6.67 58.27
N ASP A 200 -5.25 -6.50 57.44
CA ASP A 200 -5.12 -6.08 56.04
C ASP A 200 -4.86 -4.56 55.90
N GLY A 201 -4.84 -3.83 57.01
CA GLY A 201 -4.66 -2.37 57.06
C GLY A 201 -5.95 -1.57 56.85
N SER A 202 -7.11 -2.22 56.71
CA SER A 202 -8.39 -1.55 56.56
C SER A 202 -8.73 -0.74 57.80
N LYS A 203 -9.42 0.39 57.60
CA LYS A 203 -9.83 1.27 58.70
C LYS A 203 -10.91 0.59 59.53
N TYR A 204 -10.64 0.43 60.83
CA TYR A 204 -11.66 0.02 61.77
C TYR A 204 -12.61 1.18 62.07
N THR A 205 -13.90 0.95 61.90
CA THR A 205 -14.97 1.87 62.31
C THR A 205 -15.88 1.16 63.30
N ALA A 206 -15.92 1.64 64.54
CA ALA A 206 -16.92 1.17 65.51
C ALA A 206 -18.31 1.57 64.99
N GLY A 207 -19.15 0.56 64.74
CA GLY A 207 -20.54 0.71 64.28
C GLY A 207 -21.51 0.99 65.42
#